data_AF-A0A382JFU8-F1
#
_entry.id   AF-A0A382JFU8-F1
#
_cell.length_a   1.000
_cell.length_b   1.000
_cell.length_c   1.000
_cell.angle_alpha   90.00
_cell.angle_beta   90.00
_cell.angle_gamma   90.00
#
_symmetry.space_group_name_H-M   'P 1'
#
loop_
_entity.id
_entity.type
_entity.pdbx_description
1 polymer ?
#
loop_
_entity_poly.entity_id
_entity_poly.type
_entity_poly.pdbx_seq_one_letter_code
_entity_poly.pdbx_strand_id
1 'polypeptide(L)'
;MEQQFRYKLYKDPKYPFFPAMGIKHIFQGFDAQEDGYMGTLHLWYTNESGEPSYHTKDKNFISGYWKSEWIDAAVEAVEKAIELEREDGLYSEKLVQVHLKYMEEFSEKIAQELLDKKFKKQMEELEEESKTVLWN
;
A
#
# COMPACT_ATOMS: atom_id res chain seq x y z
N MET A 1 -5.83 -14.41 -21.93
CA MET A 1 -5.67 -14.08 -20.49
C MET A 1 -5.97 -12.62 -20.17
N GLU A 2 -5.47 -11.67 -20.95
CA GLU A 2 -5.71 -10.24 -20.77
C GLU A 2 -7.20 -9.84 -20.62
N GLN A 3 -8.07 -10.29 -21.53
CA GLN A 3 -9.49 -9.95 -21.47
C GLN A 3 -10.15 -10.40 -20.16
N GLN A 4 -9.75 -11.57 -19.64
CA GLN A 4 -10.23 -12.07 -18.36
C GLN A 4 -9.71 -11.23 -17.19
N PHE A 5 -8.44 -10.82 -17.23
CA PHE A 5 -7.85 -9.93 -16.25
C PHE A 5 -8.58 -8.57 -16.23
N ARG A 6 -8.71 -7.91 -17.38
CA ARG A 6 -9.43 -6.64 -17.50
C ARG A 6 -10.88 -6.75 -17.04
N TYR A 7 -11.57 -7.84 -17.39
CA TYR A 7 -12.94 -8.07 -16.94
C TYR A 7 -13.06 -8.17 -15.42
N LYS A 8 -12.13 -8.88 -14.77
CA LYS A 8 -12.08 -8.95 -13.30
C LYS A 8 -11.76 -7.58 -12.69
N LEU A 9 -10.76 -6.90 -13.25
CA LEU A 9 -10.32 -5.59 -12.81
C LEU A 9 -11.47 -4.57 -12.86
N TYR A 10 -12.18 -4.48 -13.99
CA TYR A 10 -13.28 -3.52 -14.18
C TYR A 10 -14.53 -3.84 -13.35
N LYS A 11 -14.68 -5.09 -12.93
CA LYS A 11 -15.74 -5.51 -12.02
C LYS A 11 -15.42 -5.27 -10.55
N ASP A 12 -14.16 -5.02 -10.21
CA ASP A 12 -13.78 -4.74 -8.84
C ASP A 12 -14.43 -3.41 -8.40
N PRO A 13 -15.19 -3.39 -7.29
CA PRO A 13 -15.79 -2.15 -6.78
C PRO A 13 -14.77 -1.05 -6.46
N LYS A 14 -13.49 -1.41 -6.27
CA LYS A 14 -12.39 -0.48 -5.97
C LYS A 14 -11.81 0.17 -7.22
N TYR A 15 -11.92 -0.49 -8.38
CA TYR A 15 -11.30 -0.04 -9.64
C TYR A 15 -11.64 1.41 -10.02
N PRO A 16 -12.91 1.86 -9.93
CA PRO A 16 -13.30 3.27 -10.08
C PRO A 16 -12.41 4.27 -9.32
N PHE A 17 -11.96 3.89 -8.11
CA PHE A 17 -11.29 4.80 -7.20
C PHE A 17 -9.76 4.76 -7.30
N PHE A 18 -9.18 3.86 -8.09
CA PHE A 18 -7.73 3.73 -8.23
C PHE A 18 -7.04 5.05 -8.59
N PRO A 19 -7.50 5.81 -9.61
CA PRO A 19 -6.85 7.08 -9.95
C PRO A 19 -6.90 8.10 -8.81
N ALA A 20 -8.03 8.16 -8.09
CA ALA A 20 -8.22 9.07 -6.96
C ALA A 20 -7.34 8.70 -5.75
N MET A 21 -6.98 7.43 -5.61
CA MET A 21 -6.02 6.94 -4.62
C MET A 21 -4.55 7.12 -5.06
N GLY A 22 -4.30 7.72 -6.23
CA GLY A 22 -2.95 7.88 -6.77
C GLY A 22 -2.42 6.65 -7.50
N ILE A 23 -3.22 5.59 -7.65
CA ILE A 23 -2.85 4.43 -8.45
C ILE A 23 -3.11 4.77 -9.92
N LYS A 24 -2.05 5.23 -10.59
CA LYS A 24 -2.07 5.57 -12.01
C LYS A 24 -1.52 4.48 -12.91
N HIS A 25 -0.63 3.62 -12.40
CA HIS A 25 0.04 2.58 -13.17
C HIS A 25 -0.22 1.21 -12.54
N ILE A 26 -0.50 0.20 -13.38
CA ILE A 26 -0.73 -1.18 -12.97
C ILE A 26 0.07 -2.08 -13.91
N PHE A 27 0.89 -2.96 -13.34
CA PHE A 27 1.67 -3.94 -14.06
C PHE A 27 1.20 -5.35 -13.69
N GLN A 28 0.86 -6.16 -14.70
CA GLN A 28 0.45 -7.55 -14.51
C GLN A 28 1.29 -8.46 -15.41
N GLY A 29 2.20 -9.23 -14.81
CA GLY A 29 2.93 -10.29 -15.48
C GLY A 29 2.01 -11.47 -15.81
N PHE A 30 2.20 -12.07 -16.99
CA PHE A 30 1.53 -13.29 -17.41
C PHE A 30 2.57 -14.37 -17.69
N ASP A 31 2.43 -15.51 -17.00
CA ASP A 31 3.20 -16.72 -17.24
C ASP A 31 2.27 -17.84 -17.74
N ALA A 32 2.73 -18.62 -18.72
CA ALA A 32 2.20 -19.95 -18.98
C ALA A 32 3.03 -20.99 -18.24
N GLN A 33 2.35 -21.98 -17.66
CA GLN A 33 3.03 -23.12 -17.02
C GLN A 33 3.89 -23.92 -18.01
N GLU A 34 3.55 -23.92 -19.32
CA GLU A 34 4.28 -24.68 -20.35
C GLU A 34 5.20 -23.80 -21.22
N ASP A 35 4.74 -22.59 -21.61
CA ASP A 35 5.47 -21.70 -22.53
C ASP A 35 6.36 -20.65 -21.84
N GLY A 36 6.37 -20.61 -20.50
CA GLY A 36 7.14 -19.63 -19.73
C GLY A 36 6.52 -18.22 -19.75
N TYR A 37 7.36 -17.20 -19.56
CA TYR A 37 6.93 -15.81 -19.45
C TYR A 37 6.39 -15.28 -20.78
N MET A 38 5.13 -14.86 -20.78
CA MET A 38 4.46 -14.33 -21.97
C MET A 38 4.65 -12.83 -22.13
N GLY A 39 4.91 -12.11 -21.04
CA GLY A 39 4.97 -10.65 -21.04
C GLY A 39 4.24 -10.03 -19.86
N THR A 40 4.42 -8.72 -19.70
CA THR A 40 3.73 -7.91 -18.70
C THR A 40 2.80 -6.94 -19.39
N LEU A 41 1.53 -6.97 -18.98
CA LEU A 41 0.57 -5.94 -19.35
C LEU A 41 0.76 -4.74 -18.43
N HIS A 42 1.06 -3.59 -19.03
CA HIS A 42 1.08 -2.31 -18.34
C HIS A 42 -0.18 -1.53 -18.68
N LEU A 43 -0.94 -1.12 -17.67
CA LEU A 43 -2.09 -0.24 -17.77
C LEU A 43 -1.75 1.09 -17.08
N TRP A 44 -2.07 2.20 -17.74
CA TRP A 44 -1.92 3.52 -17.11
C TRP A 44 -3.12 4.42 -17.31
N TYR A 45 -3.49 5.13 -16.26
CA TYR A 45 -4.58 6.09 -16.26
C TYR A 45 -4.11 7.43 -16.80
N THR A 46 -4.82 7.95 -17.79
CA THR A 46 -4.60 9.31 -18.30
C THR A 46 -5.90 10.09 -18.29
N ASN A 47 -5.81 11.37 -17.95
CA ASN A 47 -6.92 12.32 -18.02
C ASN A 47 -6.51 13.47 -18.95
N GLU A 48 -6.89 13.36 -20.22
CA GLU A 48 -6.55 14.35 -21.25
C GLU A 48 -7.42 15.61 -21.17
N SER A 49 -8.53 15.56 -20.43
CA SER A 49 -9.45 16.68 -20.24
C SER A 49 -9.02 17.69 -19.17
N GLY A 50 -8.08 17.36 -18.30
CA GLY A 50 -7.60 18.26 -17.24
C GLY A 50 -8.60 18.56 -16.10
N GLU A 51 -9.86 18.14 -16.23
CA GLU A 51 -10.90 18.29 -15.21
C GLU A 51 -10.93 17.06 -14.28
N PRO A 52 -11.13 17.20 -12.95
CA PRO A 52 -11.29 16.07 -12.05
C PRO A 52 -12.44 15.14 -12.45
N SER A 53 -12.22 13.83 -12.39
CA SER A 53 -13.23 12.85 -12.81
C SER A 53 -14.28 12.65 -11.74
N TYR A 54 -15.49 13.18 -11.98
CA TYR A 54 -16.64 12.94 -11.13
C TYR A 54 -17.42 11.71 -11.62
N HIS A 55 -18.00 10.95 -10.70
CA HIS A 55 -19.04 9.98 -11.04
C HIS A 55 -20.28 10.75 -11.51
N THR A 56 -20.67 10.58 -12.77
CA THR A 56 -22.02 10.96 -13.20
C THR A 56 -23.08 10.13 -12.48
N LYS A 57 -24.34 10.56 -12.52
CA LYS A 57 -25.50 9.77 -12.04
C LYS A 57 -25.54 8.36 -12.64
N ASP A 58 -24.98 8.18 -13.83
CA ASP A 58 -24.88 6.90 -14.54
C ASP A 58 -23.58 6.12 -14.25
N LYS A 59 -22.83 6.54 -13.23
CA LYS A 59 -21.54 5.96 -12.79
C LYS A 59 -20.42 5.98 -13.86
N ASN A 60 -20.53 6.82 -14.88
CA ASN A 60 -19.45 7.02 -15.84
C ASN A 60 -18.46 8.07 -15.30
N PHE A 61 -17.16 7.77 -15.37
CA PHE A 61 -16.10 8.75 -15.14
C PHE A 61 -16.02 9.68 -16.35
N ILE A 62 -16.16 10.98 -16.11
CA ILE A 62 -16.23 11.98 -17.19
C ILE A 62 -14.84 12.25 -17.80
N SER A 63 -13.76 12.12 -17.02
CA SER A 63 -12.45 12.63 -17.42
C SER A 63 -11.32 11.66 -17.11
N GLY A 64 -11.16 10.69 -18.01
CA GLY A 64 -9.97 9.85 -18.10
C GLY A 64 -10.26 8.41 -18.50
N TYR A 65 -9.23 7.73 -18.99
CA TYR A 65 -9.30 6.37 -19.47
C TYR A 65 -7.98 5.64 -19.21
N TRP A 66 -8.07 4.31 -19.15
CA TRP A 66 -6.91 3.43 -18.99
C TRP A 66 -6.36 3.06 -20.36
N LYS A 67 -5.14 3.50 -20.64
CA LYS A 67 -4.33 3.05 -21.78
C LYS A 67 -3.61 1.75 -21.40
N SER A 68 -3.10 1.06 -22.41
CA SER A 68 -2.46 -0.23 -22.21
C SER A 68 -1.38 -0.52 -23.24
N GLU A 69 -0.33 -1.21 -22.81
CA GLU A 69 0.72 -1.74 -23.65
C GLU A 69 1.21 -3.09 -23.11
N TRP A 70 1.80 -3.88 -23.99
CA TRP A 70 2.48 -5.12 -23.63
C TRP A 70 3.99 -4.89 -23.61
N ILE A 71 4.64 -5.43 -22.58
CA ILE A 71 6.09 -5.40 -22.39
C ILE A 71 6.60 -6.83 -22.43
N ASP A 72 7.38 -7.16 -23.45
CA ASP A 72 7.78 -8.53 -23.76
C ASP A 72 8.81 -9.09 -22.78
N ALA A 73 9.64 -8.23 -22.17
CA ALA A 73 10.66 -8.63 -21.21
C ALA A 73 10.28 -8.24 -19.78
N ALA A 74 10.41 -9.19 -18.84
CA ALA A 74 10.13 -8.93 -17.41
C ALA A 74 11.04 -7.84 -16.83
N VAL A 75 12.31 -7.82 -17.24
CA VAL A 75 13.30 -6.85 -16.77
C VAL A 75 12.89 -5.44 -17.19
N GLU A 76 12.52 -5.24 -18.46
CA GLU A 76 12.06 -3.94 -18.97
C GLU A 76 10.80 -3.45 -18.25
N ALA A 77 9.88 -4.37 -17.93
CA ALA A 77 8.67 -4.02 -17.18
C ALA A 77 8.98 -3.53 -15.77
N VAL A 78 9.96 -4.16 -15.10
CA VAL A 78 10.41 -3.76 -13.76
C VAL A 78 11.15 -2.42 -13.81
N GLU A 79 12.05 -2.24 -14.77
CA GLU A 79 12.78 -0.98 -14.97
C GLU A 79 11.80 0.18 -15.19
N LYS A 80 10.81 0.00 -16.06
CA LYS A 80 9.76 0.99 -16.31
C LYS A 80 8.94 1.30 -15.06
N ALA A 81 8.58 0.29 -14.27
CA ALA A 81 7.87 0.50 -13.02
C ALA A 81 8.70 1.31 -12.01
N ILE A 82 10.01 1.06 -11.92
CA ILE A 82 10.94 1.81 -11.05
C ILE A 82 11.06 3.26 -11.51
N GLU A 83 11.18 3.50 -12.82
CA GLU A 83 11.26 4.86 -13.38
C GLU A 83 9.99 5.66 -13.10
N LEU A 84 8.82 5.07 -13.35
CA LEU A 84 7.53 5.71 -13.07
C LEU A 84 7.32 5.98 -11.57
N GLU A 85 7.75 5.08 -10.69
CA GLU A 85 7.70 5.32 -9.26
C GLU A 85 8.61 6.48 -8.83
N ARG A 86 9.76 6.67 -9.50
CA ARG A 86 10.63 7.82 -9.22
C ARG A 86 10.02 9.14 -9.71
N GLU A 87 9.36 9.13 -10.85
CA GLU A 87 8.76 10.34 -11.45
C GLU A 87 7.45 10.74 -10.74
N ASP A 88 6.57 9.77 -10.52
CA ASP A 88 5.18 9.98 -10.11
C ASP A 88 4.90 9.55 -8.65
N GLY A 89 5.81 8.82 -8.02
CA GLY A 89 5.71 8.31 -6.64
C GLY A 89 5.95 9.36 -5.55
N LEU A 90 5.58 10.61 -5.80
CA LEU A 90 5.74 11.76 -4.90
C LEU A 90 5.16 11.51 -3.49
N TYR A 91 4.16 10.63 -3.39
CA TYR A 91 3.49 10.25 -2.14
C TYR A 91 4.01 8.96 -1.53
N SER A 92 4.70 8.11 -2.28
CA SER A 92 5.17 6.81 -1.83
C SER A 92 6.20 6.96 -0.71
N GLU A 93 7.20 7.82 -0.92
CA GLU A 93 8.22 8.10 0.09
C GLU A 93 7.61 8.70 1.36
N LYS A 94 6.69 9.68 1.22
CA LYS A 94 5.99 10.29 2.35
C LYS A 94 5.11 9.30 3.10
N LEU A 95 4.42 8.39 2.40
CA LEU A 95 3.63 7.32 3.00
C LEU A 95 4.52 6.39 3.82
N VAL A 96 5.66 5.99 3.28
CA VAL A 96 6.66 5.19 3.99
C VAL A 96 7.15 5.92 5.23
N GLN A 97 7.50 7.20 5.13
CA GLN A 97 7.94 8.01 6.28
C GLN A 97 6.85 8.11 7.36
N VAL A 98 5.60 8.38 6.99
CA VAL A 98 4.46 8.44 7.94
C VAL A 98 4.24 7.10 8.61
N HIS A 99 4.31 6.00 7.84
CA HIS A 99 4.16 4.65 8.38
C HIS A 99 5.27 4.29 9.36
N LEU A 100 6.53 4.61 9.02
CA LEU A 100 7.68 4.39 9.90
C LEU A 100 7.54 5.18 11.20
N LYS A 101 7.15 6.46 11.11
CA LYS A 101 6.91 7.31 12.27
C LYS A 101 5.80 6.75 13.17
N TYR A 102 4.69 6.31 12.59
CA TYR A 102 3.61 5.68 13.34
C TYR A 102 4.09 4.41 14.07
N MET A 103 4.90 3.57 13.41
CA MET A 103 5.44 2.37 14.02
C MET A 103 6.40 2.67 15.17
N GLU A 104 7.22 3.72 15.04
CA GLU A 104 8.10 4.20 16.11
C GLU A 104 7.28 4.65 17.33
N GLU A 105 6.32 5.55 17.15
CA GLU A 105 5.42 6.03 18.22
C GLU A 105 4.67 4.88 18.90
N PHE A 106 4.20 3.91 18.11
CA PHE A 106 3.52 2.73 18.63
C PHE A 106 4.46 1.84 19.46
N SER A 107 5.69 1.65 19.01
CA SER A 107 6.70 0.87 19.73
C SER A 107 7.09 1.51 21.05
N GLU A 108 7.25 2.84 21.08
CA GLU A 108 7.54 3.61 22.29
C GLU A 108 6.42 3.47 23.31
N LYS A 109 5.17 3.57 22.86
CA LYS A 109 4.01 3.39 23.72
C LYS A 109 3.97 2.00 24.35
N ILE A 110 4.22 0.95 23.57
CA ILE A 110 4.30 -0.42 24.09
C ILE A 110 5.44 -0.56 25.11
N ALA A 111 6.62 0.00 24.82
CA ALA A 111 7.75 -0.05 25.73
C ALA A 111 7.45 0.64 27.07
N GLN A 112 6.79 1.81 27.04
CA GLN A 112 6.34 2.51 28.24
C GLN A 112 5.33 1.68 29.04
N GLU A 113 4.31 1.11 28.40
CA GLU A 113 3.33 0.26 29.09
C GLU A 113 3.96 -0.97 29.75
N LEU A 114 4.98 -1.58 29.12
CA LEU A 114 5.72 -2.70 29.68
C LEU A 114 6.60 -2.27 30.87
N LEU A 115 7.29 -1.13 30.76
CA LEU A 115 8.08 -0.55 31.85
C LEU A 115 7.19 -0.24 33.06
N ASP A 116 6.05 0.43 32.85
CA ASP A 116 5.10 0.79 33.90
C ASP A 116 4.56 -0.45 34.63
N LYS A 117 4.22 -1.50 33.89
CA LYS A 117 3.81 -2.79 34.47
C LYS A 117 4.93 -3.40 35.32
N LYS A 118 6.17 -3.35 34.84
CA LYS A 118 7.32 -3.88 35.58
C LYS A 118 7.60 -3.08 36.85
N PHE A 119 7.56 -1.75 36.77
CA PHE A 119 7.73 -0.87 37.94
C PHE A 119 6.66 -1.08 38.99
N LYS A 120 5.38 -1.18 38.60
CA LYS A 120 4.28 -1.49 39.54
C LYS A 120 4.50 -2.80 40.26
N LYS A 121 4.87 -3.86 39.52
CA LYS A 121 5.15 -5.17 40.11
C LYS A 121 6.30 -5.12 41.11
N GLN A 122 7.39 -4.42 40.78
CA GLN A 122 8.54 -4.26 41.70
C GLN A 122 8.18 -3.46 42.96
N MET A 123 7.34 -2.43 42.83
CA MET A 123 6.86 -1.67 43.99
C MET A 123 6.00 -2.52 44.92
N GLU A 124 5.12 -3.36 44.36
CA GLU A 124 4.31 -4.31 45.14
C GLU A 124 5.20 -5.33 45.88
N GLU A 125 6.21 -5.89 45.20
CA GLU A 125 7.20 -6.81 45.81
C GLU A 125 7.96 -6.13 46.97
N LEU A 126 8.43 -4.89 46.77
CA LEU A 126 9.14 -4.13 47.81
C LEU A 126 8.24 -3.76 49.00
N GLU A 127 6.96 -3.48 48.78
CA GLU A 127 6.01 -3.25 49.87
C GLU A 127 5.75 -4.52 50.69
N GLU A 128 5.66 -5.69 50.06
CA GLU A 128 5.54 -6.98 50.75
C GLU A 128 6.81 -7.31 51.56
N GLU A 129 8.00 -7.09 50.98
CA GLU A 129 9.27 -7.25 51.68
C GLU A 129 9.41 -6.29 52.87
N SER A 130 9.03 -5.02 52.70
CA SER A 130 9.04 -4.04 53.80
C SER A 130 8.12 -4.45 54.95
N LYS A 131 6.91 -4.92 54.65
CA LYS A 131 5.97 -5.43 55.67
C LYS A 131 6.59 -6.62 56.40
N THR A 132 7.13 -7.62 55.69
CA THR A 132 7.72 -8.80 56.34
C THR A 132 8.93 -8.49 57.23
N VAL A 133 9.73 -7.47 56.90
CA VAL A 133 10.85 -7.02 57.75
C VAL A 133 10.37 -6.27 59.00
N LEU A 134 9.30 -5.48 58.93
CA LEU A 134 8.75 -4.73 60.07
C LEU A 134 8.04 -5.58 61.12
N TRP A 135 7.68 -6.82 60.78
CA TRP A 135 7.03 -7.77 61.69
C TRP A 135 7.98 -8.86 62.24
N ASN A 136 9.28 -8.79 61.93
CA ASN A 136 10.36 -9.58 62.54
C ASN A 136 11.14 -8.74 63.56
#